data_AF-X0IEW1-F1
#
_entry.id   AF-X0IEW1-F1
#
_cell.length_a   1.000
_cell.length_b   1.000
_cell.length_c   1.000
_cell.angle_alpha   90.00
_cell.angle_beta   90.00
_cell.angle_gamma   90.00
#
_symmetry.space_group_name_H-M   'P 1'
#
loop_
_entity.id
_entity.type
_entity.pdbx_description
1 polymer ?
#
loop_
_entity_poly.entity_id
_entity_poly.type
_entity_poly.pdbx_seq_one_letter_code
_entity_poly.pdbx_strand_id
1 'polypeptide(L)'
;MAWLRIIAGIASLLTIIQPISAAPSREGAHKEYCPVLYNEPPTNCRPLPETFLTFSSKPSDTTPANTQILEDALSALSALQDHFFEPDYATWPSAIDWTAAVAGTVVAGMLTTLSKAIDSVDLAGIDDWRVKENIIATFYAQLVGSYFGQDVLSIRGQAYDDILWVALGWIEAIKFVRTHADLHYPKIKSGGVSERSNLREVIESMPWQGYNWFSSFAHRSRIFWNLATHGWETKFCNGGMVWNPRLNPYKNAITNELWVAASISMYEHFPGDNFTAPWLNSAAFPGNDPAHLEAAMRGYKWLIDVNMTNSLGLFVDGYHIDSSKPGNTNCDLRDEMVYTYNQGVLLTGQRGLWSVSGSASYLEDGHRLIQSVIRATGWNLKENKPVDDLKHLGPGQLPPWYGLGRGGILEEQCDASSTCSQDGQTFKGIFFHHFTAFCSPLEPLVAKQGRTIDPRGYRRVKGIHADACQSYLGWVKHNAHAAMKTRNDDGLFGMWWGAGIYGALPTLDTDGIDHAAENATDYRNQGTPDDETWGGLHRWTPGTGHWSPSGPKSDQHVMDSVGEDLVPRDGRHSPREVKMKGQDPNERGRGRTVETQVGGIALLRAYWELSQSFER
;
A
#
# COMPACT_ATOMS: atom_id res chain seq x y z
N MET A 1 -2.24 12.68 -79.60
CA MET A 1 -3.23 13.19 -78.63
C MET A 1 -2.99 12.49 -77.29
N ALA A 2 -3.00 13.29 -76.20
CA ALA A 2 -3.01 13.01 -74.74
C ALA A 2 -2.91 11.55 -74.24
N TRP A 3 -1.94 11.14 -73.41
CA TRP A 3 -1.73 11.37 -71.96
C TRP A 3 -2.72 10.64 -71.00
N LEU A 4 -2.11 9.85 -70.09
CA LEU A 4 -2.44 9.49 -68.68
C LEU A 4 -3.41 8.35 -68.30
N ARG A 5 -2.79 7.34 -67.64
CA ARG A 5 -3.09 6.65 -66.33
C ARG A 5 -4.54 6.13 -66.10
N ILE A 6 -4.79 4.96 -65.52
CA ILE A 6 -4.37 4.43 -64.20
C ILE A 6 -4.53 2.89 -64.23
N ILE A 7 -3.54 2.16 -63.72
CA ILE A 7 -3.62 0.71 -63.46
C ILE A 7 -4.24 0.52 -62.07
N ALA A 8 -5.32 -0.24 -61.99
CA ALA A 8 -5.94 -0.69 -60.75
C ALA A 8 -6.04 -2.22 -60.75
N GLY A 9 -5.68 -2.85 -59.64
CA GLY A 9 -6.30 -4.10 -59.21
C GLY A 9 -5.38 -5.30 -59.01
N ILE A 10 -5.20 -5.64 -57.73
CA ILE A 10 -4.92 -6.98 -57.18
C ILE A 10 -3.43 -7.38 -57.13
N ALA A 11 -2.76 -6.92 -56.06
CA ALA A 11 -1.67 -7.65 -55.44
C ALA A 11 -2.08 -7.97 -53.99
N SER A 12 -2.19 -9.25 -53.68
CA SER A 12 -2.40 -9.79 -52.34
C SER A 12 -1.27 -9.35 -51.41
N LEU A 13 -1.58 -8.52 -50.40
CA LEU A 13 -0.73 -8.40 -49.22
C LEU A 13 -1.12 -9.50 -48.23
N LEU A 14 -0.20 -10.45 -48.04
CA LEU A 14 -0.13 -11.28 -46.85
C LEU A 14 0.16 -10.37 -45.65
N THR A 15 -0.88 -9.95 -44.95
CA THR A 15 -0.75 -9.46 -43.57
C THR A 15 -0.58 -10.68 -42.67
N ILE A 16 0.63 -10.84 -42.15
CA ILE A 16 0.90 -11.74 -41.03
C ILE A 16 0.18 -11.13 -39.82
N ILE A 17 -1.05 -11.56 -39.58
CA ILE A 17 -1.75 -11.36 -38.32
C ILE A 17 -0.99 -12.23 -37.31
N GLN A 18 -0.07 -11.64 -36.56
CA GLN A 18 0.37 -12.28 -35.33
C GLN A 18 -0.82 -12.27 -34.37
N PRO A 19 -1.26 -13.43 -33.87
CA PRO A 19 -2.32 -13.45 -32.88
C PRO A 19 -1.81 -12.68 -31.66
N ILE A 20 -2.64 -11.76 -31.17
CA ILE A 20 -2.50 -11.16 -29.85
C ILE A 20 -2.39 -12.33 -28.89
N SER A 21 -1.18 -12.53 -28.35
CA SER A 21 -0.94 -13.59 -27.39
C SER A 21 -1.74 -13.23 -26.15
N ALA A 22 -2.89 -13.90 -25.97
CA ALA A 22 -3.48 -14.04 -24.67
C ALA A 22 -2.37 -14.42 -23.70
N ALA A 23 -2.25 -13.70 -22.58
CA ALA A 23 -1.44 -14.16 -21.47
C ALA A 23 -1.85 -15.62 -21.19
N PRO A 24 -0.89 -16.53 -20.94
CA PRO A 24 -1.21 -17.94 -20.79
C PRO A 24 -2.27 -18.06 -19.68
N SER A 25 -3.45 -18.55 -20.05
CA SER A 25 -4.37 -19.12 -19.08
C SER A 25 -3.55 -20.10 -18.25
N ARG A 26 -3.65 -20.04 -16.93
CA ARG A 26 -3.12 -21.08 -16.02
C ARG A 26 -3.93 -22.38 -16.18
N GLU A 27 -4.21 -22.82 -17.41
CA GLU A 27 -4.71 -24.15 -17.73
C GLU A 27 -3.54 -25.14 -17.64
N GLY A 28 -3.23 -25.46 -16.39
CA GLY A 28 -2.16 -26.36 -15.99
C GLY A 28 -1.88 -26.05 -14.54
N ALA A 29 -2.54 -26.77 -13.63
CA ALA A 29 -2.28 -26.68 -12.20
C ALA A 29 -0.80 -26.96 -11.96
N HIS A 30 0.02 -25.91 -11.90
CA HIS A 30 1.38 -26.01 -11.40
C HIS A 30 1.25 -26.57 -9.99
N LYS A 31 1.70 -27.80 -9.78
CA LYS A 31 1.71 -28.42 -8.45
C LYS A 31 2.36 -27.46 -7.47
N GLU A 32 1.71 -27.20 -6.35
CA GLU A 32 2.24 -26.33 -5.31
C GLU A 32 3.54 -26.88 -4.72
N TYR A 33 4.36 -25.99 -4.15
CA TYR A 33 5.55 -26.39 -3.42
C TYR A 33 5.18 -27.25 -2.21
N CYS A 34 6.06 -28.19 -1.86
CA CYS A 34 5.90 -28.94 -0.63
C CYS A 34 5.89 -27.97 0.56
N PRO A 35 4.83 -27.92 1.37
CA PRO A 35 4.77 -27.01 2.49
C PRO A 35 5.80 -27.41 3.54
N VAL A 36 6.38 -26.42 4.22
CA VAL A 36 7.30 -26.67 5.34
C VAL A 36 6.56 -26.93 6.66
N LEU A 37 5.23 -26.84 6.66
CA LEU A 37 4.37 -27.03 7.82
C LEU A 37 3.18 -27.93 7.45
N TYR A 38 3.14 -29.16 7.95
CA TYR A 38 2.20 -30.20 7.51
C TYR A 38 1.74 -31.12 8.65
N ASN A 39 0.58 -31.76 8.49
CA ASN A 39 0.10 -32.81 9.41
C ASN A 39 0.74 -34.17 9.07
N GLU A 40 0.84 -34.47 7.78
CA GLU A 40 1.46 -35.68 7.24
C GLU A 40 2.50 -35.29 6.19
N PRO A 41 3.60 -36.07 6.02
CA PRO A 41 4.63 -35.75 5.04
C PRO A 41 4.04 -35.57 3.63
N PRO A 42 4.33 -34.44 2.94
CA PRO A 42 3.70 -34.15 1.67
C PRO A 42 4.29 -35.03 0.56
N THR A 43 3.42 -35.71 -0.22
CA THR A 43 3.82 -36.71 -1.23
C THR A 43 3.54 -36.28 -2.68
N ASN A 44 2.69 -35.27 -2.91
CA ASN A 44 2.26 -34.84 -4.25
C ASN A 44 2.47 -33.33 -4.47
N CYS A 45 3.71 -32.88 -4.32
CA CYS A 45 4.11 -31.48 -4.39
C CYS A 45 5.44 -31.34 -5.13
N ARG A 46 5.73 -30.13 -5.64
CA ARG A 46 7.05 -29.84 -6.24
C ARG A 46 8.07 -29.49 -5.15
N PRO A 47 9.36 -29.81 -5.33
CA PRO A 47 10.40 -29.45 -4.35
C PRO A 47 10.51 -27.93 -4.21
N LEU A 48 10.91 -27.47 -3.02
CA LEU A 48 11.09 -26.05 -2.70
C LEU A 48 11.99 -25.34 -3.72
N PRO A 49 11.71 -24.05 -4.02
CA PRO A 49 12.47 -23.32 -5.04
C PRO A 49 13.93 -23.11 -4.63
N GLU A 50 14.79 -22.89 -5.62
CA GLU A 50 16.18 -22.46 -5.41
C GLU A 50 16.31 -20.96 -5.24
N THR A 51 15.39 -20.19 -5.82
CA THR A 51 15.32 -18.72 -5.72
C THR A 51 13.90 -18.26 -6.02
N PHE A 52 13.52 -17.08 -5.51
CA PHE A 52 12.30 -16.37 -5.92
C PHE A 52 12.54 -15.33 -7.02
N LEU A 53 13.79 -15.16 -7.47
CA LEU A 53 14.16 -14.22 -8.52
C LEU A 53 14.05 -14.86 -9.90
N THR A 54 13.66 -14.06 -10.88
CA THR A 54 13.62 -14.45 -12.31
C THR A 54 15.00 -14.48 -12.97
N PHE A 55 16.04 -14.11 -12.23
CA PHE A 55 17.44 -14.05 -12.67
C PHE A 55 18.36 -14.57 -11.58
N SER A 56 19.58 -14.96 -11.96
CA SER A 56 20.64 -15.25 -10.99
C SER A 56 21.15 -13.94 -10.40
N SER A 57 20.87 -13.69 -9.12
CA SER A 57 21.45 -12.56 -8.40
C SER A 57 22.91 -12.84 -8.09
N LYS A 58 23.75 -11.81 -8.27
CA LYS A 58 25.06 -11.77 -7.62
C LYS A 58 24.88 -11.32 -6.18
N PRO A 59 25.78 -11.69 -5.25
CA PRO A 59 25.82 -11.05 -3.94
C PRO A 59 25.83 -9.54 -4.14
N SER A 60 24.84 -8.86 -3.56
CA SER A 60 24.71 -7.41 -3.68
C SER A 60 25.75 -6.76 -2.75
N ASP A 61 26.70 -6.02 -3.32
CA ASP A 61 27.63 -5.14 -2.57
C ASP A 61 26.94 -3.87 -2.02
N THR A 62 25.61 -3.82 -2.01
CA THR A 62 24.87 -2.66 -1.52
C THR A 62 25.10 -2.53 -0.01
N THR A 63 25.83 -1.49 0.38
CA THR A 63 26.06 -1.14 1.79
C THR A 63 24.73 -0.89 2.50
N PRO A 64 24.59 -1.30 3.78
CA PRO A 64 23.44 -0.94 4.61
C PRO A 64 23.16 0.57 4.58
N ALA A 65 21.91 0.95 4.82
CA ALA A 65 21.55 2.36 4.88
C ALA A 65 22.32 3.01 6.05
N ASN A 66 22.83 4.21 5.82
CA ASN A 66 23.40 5.02 6.90
C ASN A 66 22.28 5.34 7.91
N THR A 67 22.64 5.42 9.21
CA THR A 67 21.75 5.87 10.29
C THR A 67 21.04 7.18 9.98
N GLN A 68 21.64 8.05 9.14
CA GLN A 68 21.01 9.26 8.61
C GLN A 68 19.61 9.01 8.00
N ILE A 69 19.37 7.86 7.36
CA ILE A 69 18.06 7.53 6.78
C ILE A 69 17.00 7.32 7.86
N LEU A 70 17.37 6.75 9.00
CA LEU A 70 16.47 6.61 10.14
C LEU A 70 16.17 7.98 10.77
N GLU A 71 17.18 8.85 10.86
CA GLU A 71 17.01 10.24 11.32
C GLU A 71 16.11 11.05 10.37
N ASP A 72 16.27 10.88 9.06
CA ASP A 72 15.42 11.50 8.05
C ASP A 72 13.98 10.98 8.15
N ALA A 73 13.78 9.68 8.41
CA ALA A 73 12.45 9.10 8.62
C ALA A 73 11.80 9.63 9.90
N LEU A 74 12.57 9.81 10.97
CA LEU A 74 12.11 10.43 12.21
C LEU A 74 11.75 11.91 12.00
N SER A 75 12.56 12.66 11.26
CA SER A 75 12.25 14.05 10.89
C SER A 75 11.00 14.14 10.02
N ALA A 76 10.80 13.19 9.11
CA ALA A 76 9.57 13.11 8.32
C ALA A 76 8.34 12.81 9.19
N LEU A 77 8.46 11.94 10.19
CA LEU A 77 7.42 11.67 11.18
C LEU A 77 7.11 12.89 12.04
N SER A 78 8.13 13.60 12.53
CA SER A 78 7.96 14.88 13.24
C SER A 78 7.20 15.87 12.37
N ALA A 79 7.62 16.09 11.12
CA ALA A 79 6.94 17.01 10.21
C ALA A 79 5.48 16.59 9.92
N LEU A 80 5.18 15.28 9.82
CA LEU A 80 3.80 14.80 9.70
C LEU A 80 2.94 15.24 10.90
N GLN A 81 3.50 15.12 12.10
CA GLN A 81 2.77 15.37 13.33
C GLN A 81 2.72 16.86 13.69
N ASP A 82 3.75 17.64 13.36
CA ASP A 82 3.83 19.06 13.68
C ASP A 82 3.02 19.93 12.70
N HIS A 83 2.97 19.55 11.41
CA HIS A 83 2.30 20.36 10.38
C HIS A 83 0.86 19.93 10.08
N PHE A 84 0.50 18.67 10.33
CA PHE A 84 -0.78 18.16 9.88
C PHE A 84 -1.65 17.50 10.96
N PHE A 85 -1.08 17.11 12.10
CA PHE A 85 -1.88 16.54 13.18
C PHE A 85 -2.33 17.64 14.13
N GLU A 86 -3.62 17.73 14.36
CA GLU A 86 -4.21 18.71 15.27
C GLU A 86 -4.61 18.03 16.59
N PRO A 87 -3.91 18.29 17.71
CA PRO A 87 -4.19 17.63 18.98
C PRO A 87 -5.61 17.83 19.50
N ASP A 88 -6.22 18.99 19.23
CA ASP A 88 -7.58 19.33 19.69
C ASP A 88 -8.65 18.50 18.98
N TYR A 89 -8.43 18.16 17.71
CA TYR A 89 -9.28 17.25 16.95
C TYR A 89 -8.83 15.79 17.07
N ALA A 90 -7.62 15.59 17.59
CA ALA A 90 -6.92 14.31 17.68
C ALA A 90 -6.92 13.56 16.34
N THR A 91 -6.66 14.25 15.22
CA THR A 91 -6.65 13.66 13.88
C THR A 91 -5.78 14.51 12.93
N TRP A 92 -5.65 14.08 11.67
CA TRP A 92 -5.09 14.88 10.58
C TRP A 92 -6.23 15.53 9.80
N PRO A 93 -6.65 16.78 10.08
CA PRO A 93 -7.94 17.29 9.59
C PRO A 93 -7.98 17.56 8.08
N SER A 94 -6.82 17.70 7.45
CA SER A 94 -6.71 17.84 5.99
C SER A 94 -6.78 16.50 5.26
N ALA A 95 -6.67 15.36 5.96
CA ALA A 95 -6.87 14.02 5.42
C ALA A 95 -8.36 13.66 5.38
N ILE A 96 -8.76 12.80 4.43
CA ILE A 96 -10.08 12.15 4.47
C ILE A 96 -10.04 10.91 5.35
N ASP A 97 -11.22 10.46 5.77
CA ASP A 97 -11.36 9.44 6.82
C ASP A 97 -10.48 8.19 6.65
N TRP A 98 -10.49 7.58 5.45
CA TRP A 98 -9.70 6.37 5.20
C TRP A 98 -8.20 6.67 5.06
N THR A 99 -7.82 7.82 4.49
CA THR A 99 -6.40 8.24 4.41
C THR A 99 -5.83 8.59 5.78
N ALA A 100 -6.65 9.11 6.70
CA ALA A 100 -6.26 9.29 8.11
C ALA A 100 -6.04 7.95 8.82
N ALA A 101 -6.84 6.91 8.49
CA ALA A 101 -6.59 5.56 8.98
C ALA A 101 -5.26 4.99 8.45
N VAL A 102 -4.91 5.27 7.19
CA VAL A 102 -3.61 4.90 6.61
C VAL A 102 -2.46 5.67 7.26
N ALA A 103 -2.62 6.98 7.53
CA ALA A 103 -1.62 7.77 8.26
C ALA A 103 -1.32 7.14 9.63
N GLY A 104 -2.35 6.79 10.41
CA GLY A 104 -2.20 6.06 11.67
C GLY A 104 -1.50 4.71 11.52
N THR A 105 -1.78 3.98 10.45
CA THR A 105 -1.12 2.70 10.13
C THR A 105 0.39 2.88 9.88
N VAL A 106 0.76 3.91 9.11
CA VAL A 106 2.18 4.23 8.84
C VAL A 106 2.89 4.73 10.09
N VAL A 107 2.24 5.54 10.94
CA VAL A 107 2.78 5.94 12.25
C VAL A 107 3.04 4.72 13.14
N ALA A 108 2.09 3.79 13.25
CA ALA A 108 2.28 2.54 14.00
C ALA A 108 3.43 1.69 13.44
N GLY A 109 3.53 1.59 12.12
CA GLY A 109 4.63 0.91 11.44
C GLY A 109 5.99 1.56 11.72
N MET A 110 6.07 2.89 11.70
CA MET A 110 7.30 3.64 12.00
C MET A 110 7.69 3.54 13.47
N LEU A 111 6.72 3.58 14.39
CA LEU A 111 6.94 3.34 15.82
C LEU A 111 7.53 1.95 16.10
N THR A 112 7.11 0.93 15.34
CA THR A 112 7.71 -0.40 15.39
C THR A 112 9.17 -0.37 14.95
N THR A 113 9.48 0.33 13.86
CA THR A 113 10.85 0.50 13.35
C THR A 113 11.74 1.23 14.35
N LEU A 114 11.26 2.35 14.91
CA LEU A 114 11.97 3.09 15.95
C LEU A 114 12.23 2.19 17.16
N SER A 115 11.24 1.45 17.63
CA SER A 115 11.40 0.56 18.79
C SER A 115 12.44 -0.55 18.59
N LYS A 116 12.61 -1.07 17.36
CA LYS A 116 13.68 -2.02 17.06
C LYS A 116 15.06 -1.36 17.04
N ALA A 117 15.14 -0.12 16.56
CA ALA A 117 16.40 0.59 16.35
C ALA A 117 16.91 1.32 17.60
N ILE A 118 16.02 1.68 18.52
CA ILE A 118 16.29 2.62 19.61
C ILE A 118 17.48 2.25 20.52
N ASP A 119 17.71 0.95 20.73
CA ASP A 119 18.82 0.44 21.55
C ASP A 119 20.09 0.15 20.75
N SER A 120 19.96 -0.07 19.44
CA SER A 120 21.05 -0.55 18.59
C SER A 120 21.68 0.54 17.73
N VAL A 121 20.99 1.67 17.57
CA VAL A 121 21.42 2.78 16.72
C VAL A 121 21.68 4.01 17.58
N ASP A 122 22.82 4.65 17.35
CA ASP A 122 23.09 5.99 17.87
C ASP A 122 22.24 7.00 17.08
N LEU A 123 21.23 7.56 17.75
CA LEU A 123 20.37 8.61 17.22
C LEU A 123 20.88 9.95 17.74
N ALA A 124 21.57 10.69 16.88
CA ALA A 124 22.12 12.02 17.19
C ALA A 124 23.03 12.10 18.45
N GLY A 125 23.72 11.02 18.83
CA GLY A 125 24.60 11.01 20.00
C GLY A 125 23.87 10.91 21.35
N ILE A 126 22.58 10.53 21.34
CA ILE A 126 21.73 10.53 22.54
C ILE A 126 21.67 9.11 23.12
N ASP A 127 22.26 8.91 24.29
CA ASP A 127 22.22 7.62 25.02
C ASP A 127 21.17 7.58 26.15
N ASP A 128 20.53 8.71 26.51
CA ASP A 128 19.55 8.74 27.59
C ASP A 128 18.25 8.02 27.17
N TRP A 129 18.02 6.85 27.74
CA TRP A 129 16.80 6.06 27.54
C TRP A 129 15.51 6.86 27.74
N ARG A 130 15.50 7.84 28.66
CA ARG A 130 14.31 8.67 28.89
C ARG A 130 13.97 9.53 27.69
N VAL A 131 14.98 10.06 26.99
CA VAL A 131 14.78 10.87 25.79
C VAL A 131 14.30 9.98 24.65
N LYS A 132 14.95 8.83 24.48
CA LYS A 132 14.58 7.80 23.51
C LYS A 132 13.13 7.34 23.69
N GLU A 133 12.75 6.90 24.88
CA GLU A 133 11.39 6.47 25.18
C GLU A 133 10.38 7.61 25.07
N ASN A 134 10.75 8.85 25.39
CA ASN A 134 9.85 9.99 25.24
C ASN A 134 9.45 10.22 23.77
N ILE A 135 10.32 9.92 22.80
CA ILE A 135 9.99 9.97 21.37
C ILE A 135 8.88 8.96 21.06
N ILE A 136 9.04 7.70 21.49
CA ILE A 136 8.04 6.65 21.29
C ILE A 136 6.73 7.02 21.98
N ALA A 137 6.79 7.43 23.24
CA ALA A 137 5.62 7.79 24.03
C ALA A 137 4.84 8.97 23.43
N THR A 138 5.53 9.97 22.87
CA THR A 138 4.91 11.15 22.24
C THR A 138 4.09 10.75 21.02
N PHE A 139 4.71 10.06 20.06
CA PHE A 139 4.02 9.63 18.84
C PHE A 139 2.97 8.55 19.11
N TYR A 140 3.19 7.68 20.10
CA TYR A 140 2.16 6.74 20.53
C TYR A 140 0.96 7.44 21.15
N ALA A 141 1.15 8.50 21.95
CA ALA A 141 0.05 9.28 22.49
C ALA A 141 -0.79 9.95 21.37
N GLN A 142 -0.15 10.45 20.32
CA GLN A 142 -0.84 10.98 19.14
C GLN A 142 -1.59 9.89 18.36
N LEU A 143 -1.01 8.70 18.17
CA LEU A 143 -1.69 7.54 17.58
C LEU A 143 -2.90 7.10 18.41
N VAL A 144 -2.79 7.09 19.74
CA VAL A 144 -3.92 6.85 20.64
C VAL A 144 -4.96 7.97 20.50
N GLY A 145 -4.53 9.23 20.40
CA GLY A 145 -5.42 10.35 20.10
C GLY A 145 -6.24 10.11 18.84
N SER A 146 -5.59 9.66 17.76
CA SER A 146 -6.26 9.37 16.49
C SER A 146 -7.30 8.25 16.57
N TYR A 147 -7.20 7.35 17.54
CA TYR A 147 -8.29 6.41 17.83
C TYR A 147 -9.57 7.13 18.24
N PHE A 148 -9.48 8.20 19.03
CA PHE A 148 -10.65 8.95 19.48
C PHE A 148 -11.12 10.00 18.47
N GLY A 149 -10.20 10.60 17.71
CA GLY A 149 -10.52 11.57 16.66
C GLY A 149 -11.04 10.98 15.35
N GLN A 150 -10.86 9.67 15.11
CA GLN A 150 -11.36 9.00 13.89
C GLN A 150 -12.90 9.04 13.81
N ASP A 151 -13.44 9.52 12.69
CA ASP A 151 -14.89 9.56 12.42
C ASP A 151 -15.43 8.15 12.12
N VAL A 152 -15.62 7.38 13.18
CA VAL A 152 -16.14 6.01 13.10
C VAL A 152 -17.58 5.94 12.61
N LEU A 153 -18.36 7.03 12.69
CA LEU A 153 -19.74 7.03 12.20
C LEU A 153 -19.77 7.18 10.69
N SER A 154 -18.97 8.10 10.14
CA SER A 154 -18.79 8.29 8.70
C SER A 154 -18.23 7.03 8.04
N ILE A 155 -17.08 6.50 8.51
CA ILE A 155 -16.38 5.40 7.82
C ILE A 155 -17.24 4.12 7.75
N ARG A 156 -18.06 3.85 8.77
CA ARG A 156 -18.98 2.68 8.73
C ARG A 156 -19.97 2.74 7.57
N GLY A 157 -20.24 3.93 7.06
CA GLY A 157 -21.06 4.16 5.89
C GLY A 157 -20.24 4.33 4.60
N GLN A 158 -18.96 4.04 4.54
CA GLN A 158 -18.15 4.19 3.32
C GLN A 158 -18.06 2.89 2.54
N ALA A 159 -17.23 2.86 1.49
CA ALA A 159 -17.01 1.65 0.70
C ALA A 159 -16.26 0.59 1.53
N TYR A 160 -16.30 -0.66 1.08
CA TYR A 160 -15.79 -1.76 1.90
C TYR A 160 -14.26 -1.75 2.05
N ASP A 161 -13.53 -1.21 1.07
CA ASP A 161 -12.11 -0.89 1.19
C ASP A 161 -11.84 0.18 2.26
N ASP A 162 -12.61 1.27 2.29
CA ASP A 162 -12.48 2.34 3.29
C ASP A 162 -12.62 1.79 4.72
N ILE A 163 -13.58 0.88 4.92
CA ILE A 163 -13.82 0.18 6.18
C ILE A 163 -12.65 -0.75 6.55
N LEU A 164 -12.05 -1.43 5.56
CA LEU A 164 -10.97 -2.40 5.80
C LEU A 164 -9.64 -1.73 6.20
N TRP A 165 -9.37 -0.50 5.74
CA TRP A 165 -8.20 0.27 6.20
C TRP A 165 -8.19 0.45 7.72
N VAL A 166 -9.36 0.67 8.32
CA VAL A 166 -9.50 0.79 9.78
C VAL A 166 -9.21 -0.54 10.47
N ALA A 167 -9.74 -1.64 9.95
CA ALA A 167 -9.51 -2.97 10.52
C ALA A 167 -8.02 -3.33 10.53
N LEU A 168 -7.35 -3.12 9.39
CA LEU A 168 -5.94 -3.44 9.23
C LEU A 168 -5.04 -2.50 10.05
N GLY A 169 -5.34 -1.20 10.10
CA GLY A 169 -4.56 -0.21 10.82
C GLY A 169 -4.51 -0.44 12.34
N TRP A 170 -5.63 -0.82 12.96
CA TRP A 170 -5.63 -1.11 14.40
C TRP A 170 -4.97 -2.45 14.75
N ILE A 171 -4.89 -3.39 13.81
CA ILE A 171 -4.02 -4.57 13.95
C ILE A 171 -2.54 -4.19 13.87
N GLU A 172 -2.17 -3.22 13.02
CA GLU A 172 -0.79 -2.69 12.99
C GLU A 172 -0.41 -2.02 14.32
N ALA A 173 -1.32 -1.24 14.93
CA ALA A 173 -1.11 -0.67 16.26
C ALA A 173 -0.93 -1.75 17.35
N ILE A 174 -1.69 -2.86 17.29
CA ILE A 174 -1.52 -4.02 18.17
C ILE A 174 -0.12 -4.65 18.01
N LYS A 175 0.35 -4.80 16.77
CA LYS A 175 1.68 -5.34 16.49
C LYS A 175 2.78 -4.44 17.04
N PHE A 176 2.66 -3.13 16.87
CA PHE A 176 3.56 -2.16 17.49
C PHE A 176 3.59 -2.34 19.01
N VAL A 177 2.43 -2.35 19.67
CA VAL A 177 2.36 -2.42 21.13
C VAL A 177 3.03 -3.67 21.68
N ARG A 178 2.79 -4.82 21.05
CA ARG A 178 3.48 -6.07 21.41
C ARG A 178 4.98 -5.97 21.21
N THR A 179 5.41 -5.50 20.04
CA THR A 179 6.84 -5.44 19.69
C THR A 179 7.61 -4.57 20.67
N HIS A 180 7.11 -3.36 20.95
CA HIS A 180 7.76 -2.44 21.86
C HIS A 180 7.82 -3.01 23.28
N ALA A 181 6.70 -3.57 23.78
CA ALA A 181 6.68 -4.17 25.10
C ALA A 181 7.58 -5.40 25.22
N ASP A 182 7.63 -6.27 24.20
CA ASP A 182 8.46 -7.49 24.21
C ASP A 182 9.97 -7.18 24.16
N LEU A 183 10.35 -6.07 23.53
CA LEU A 183 11.75 -5.63 23.44
C LEU A 183 12.21 -4.94 24.73
N HIS A 184 11.38 -4.08 25.32
CA HIS A 184 11.83 -3.08 26.29
C HIS A 184 11.27 -3.23 27.70
N TYR A 185 10.25 -4.06 27.90
CA TYR A 185 9.54 -4.18 29.17
C TYR A 185 9.46 -5.63 29.69
N PRO A 186 9.37 -5.84 31.02
CA PRO A 186 9.27 -7.17 31.58
C PRO A 186 8.03 -7.93 31.08
N LYS A 187 8.21 -9.21 30.73
CA LYS A 187 7.07 -10.10 30.44
C LYS A 187 6.27 -10.34 31.72
N ILE A 188 4.97 -10.05 31.69
CA ILE A 188 4.05 -10.31 32.80
C ILE A 188 4.16 -11.81 33.18
N LYS A 189 4.68 -12.11 34.36
CA LYS A 189 4.70 -13.49 34.87
C LYS A 189 3.27 -13.89 35.28
N SER A 190 2.86 -15.08 34.86
CA SER A 190 1.62 -15.75 35.31
C SER A 190 1.70 -15.97 36.82
N GLY A 191 1.19 -15.02 37.60
CA GLY A 191 1.32 -15.00 39.06
C GLY A 191 0.88 -13.68 39.70
N GLY A 192 0.96 -12.58 38.94
CA GLY A 192 0.39 -11.28 39.32
C GLY A 192 1.04 -10.61 40.53
N VAL A 193 0.88 -9.30 40.61
CA VAL A 193 1.03 -8.54 41.85
C VAL A 193 -0.09 -8.99 42.79
N SER A 194 0.23 -9.63 43.91
CA SER A 194 -0.78 -9.93 44.94
C SER A 194 -0.95 -8.71 45.84
N GLU A 195 -2.04 -8.63 46.62
CA GLU A 195 -2.20 -7.59 47.66
C GLU A 195 -1.03 -7.57 48.69
N ARG A 196 -0.21 -8.62 48.73
CA ARG A 196 0.97 -8.75 49.61
C ARG A 196 2.30 -8.43 48.92
N SER A 197 2.29 -8.13 47.63
CA SER A 197 3.52 -7.79 46.89
C SER A 197 4.09 -6.46 47.37
N ASN A 198 5.39 -6.41 47.55
CA ASN A 198 6.06 -5.15 47.94
C ASN A 198 6.17 -4.22 46.72
N LEU A 199 6.42 -2.92 46.97
CA LEU A 199 6.50 -1.88 45.93
C LEU A 199 7.49 -2.24 44.81
N ARG A 200 8.61 -2.89 45.13
CA ARG A 200 9.61 -3.31 44.15
C ARG A 200 9.06 -4.36 43.20
N GLU A 201 8.39 -5.39 43.72
CA GLU A 201 7.72 -6.41 42.90
C GLU A 201 6.64 -5.81 42.01
N VAL A 202 5.90 -4.81 42.50
CA VAL A 202 4.92 -4.08 41.67
C VAL A 202 5.62 -3.39 40.51
N ILE A 203 6.65 -2.58 40.77
CA ILE A 203 7.38 -1.82 39.73
C ILE A 203 8.03 -2.77 38.71
N GLU A 204 8.69 -3.83 39.16
CA GLU A 204 9.37 -4.79 38.27
C GLU A 204 8.40 -5.65 37.44
N SER A 205 7.10 -5.65 37.75
CA SER A 205 6.07 -6.42 37.03
C SER A 205 5.04 -5.56 36.30
N MET A 206 5.14 -4.23 36.36
CA MET A 206 4.24 -3.36 35.61
C MET A 206 4.43 -3.54 34.11
N PRO A 207 3.37 -3.88 33.36
CA PRO A 207 3.44 -3.89 31.91
C PRO A 207 3.61 -2.47 31.37
N TRP A 208 4.13 -2.37 30.15
CA TRP A 208 4.17 -1.10 29.43
C TRP A 208 2.76 -0.50 29.32
N GLN A 209 2.64 0.79 29.59
CA GLN A 209 1.37 1.54 29.58
C GLN A 209 0.64 1.48 28.23
N GLY A 210 1.35 1.16 27.14
CA GLY A 210 0.72 0.99 25.83
C GLY A 210 -0.34 -0.11 25.79
N TYR A 211 -0.28 -1.11 26.68
CA TYR A 211 -1.33 -2.12 26.79
C TYR A 211 -2.71 -1.58 27.24
N ASN A 212 -2.79 -0.34 27.78
CA ASN A 212 -4.05 0.26 28.23
C ASN A 212 -5.10 0.39 27.12
N TRP A 213 -4.67 0.54 25.86
CA TRP A 213 -5.55 0.72 24.69
C TRP A 213 -5.66 -0.52 23.81
N PHE A 214 -4.94 -1.57 24.17
CA PHE A 214 -4.80 -2.79 23.37
C PHE A 214 -6.14 -3.47 23.06
N SER A 215 -7.03 -3.51 24.06
CA SER A 215 -8.36 -4.09 23.92
C SER A 215 -9.30 -3.21 23.07
N SER A 216 -9.11 -1.89 23.08
CA SER A 216 -9.86 -0.94 22.25
C SER A 216 -9.48 -1.07 20.78
N PHE A 217 -8.18 -1.20 20.49
CA PHE A 217 -7.69 -1.47 19.13
C PHE A 217 -8.24 -2.79 18.59
N ALA A 218 -8.23 -3.84 19.42
CA ALA A 218 -8.78 -5.14 19.07
C ALA A 218 -10.28 -5.03 18.74
N HIS A 219 -11.03 -4.36 19.63
CA HIS A 219 -12.46 -4.15 19.44
C HIS A 219 -12.78 -3.46 18.12
N ARG A 220 -12.10 -2.35 17.82
CA ARG A 220 -12.32 -1.61 16.57
C ARG A 220 -11.96 -2.43 15.35
N SER A 221 -10.86 -3.17 15.40
CA SER A 221 -10.46 -4.08 14.32
C SER A 221 -11.56 -5.09 13.99
N ARG A 222 -12.11 -5.76 15.02
CA ARG A 222 -13.20 -6.73 14.85
C ARG A 222 -14.47 -6.10 14.28
N ILE A 223 -14.90 -4.95 14.81
CA ILE A 223 -16.15 -4.31 14.36
C ILE A 223 -16.07 -3.94 12.88
N PHE A 224 -14.95 -3.36 12.44
CA PHE A 224 -14.78 -2.96 11.05
C PHE A 224 -14.57 -4.17 10.13
N TRP A 225 -13.83 -5.20 10.56
CA TRP A 225 -13.72 -6.44 9.78
C TRP A 225 -15.07 -7.15 9.60
N ASN A 226 -15.87 -7.26 10.67
CA ASN A 226 -17.21 -7.84 10.61
C ASN A 226 -18.13 -7.04 9.67
N LEU A 227 -18.07 -5.71 9.74
CA LEU A 227 -18.85 -4.85 8.85
C LEU A 227 -18.44 -5.06 7.40
N ALA A 228 -17.14 -4.98 7.10
CA ALA A 228 -16.62 -5.11 5.74
C ALA A 228 -16.94 -6.47 5.11
N THR A 229 -16.88 -7.55 5.89
CA THR A 229 -17.09 -8.93 5.40
C THR A 229 -18.47 -9.16 4.77
N HIS A 230 -19.45 -8.28 5.03
CA HIS A 230 -20.74 -8.30 4.31
C HIS A 230 -20.61 -8.00 2.81
N GLY A 231 -19.48 -7.45 2.36
CA GLY A 231 -19.20 -7.23 0.95
C GLY A 231 -18.89 -8.50 0.16
N TRP A 232 -18.58 -9.62 0.84
CA TRP A 232 -18.36 -10.90 0.17
C TRP A 232 -19.68 -11.50 -0.28
N GLU A 233 -19.82 -11.76 -1.58
CA GLU A 233 -21.00 -12.41 -2.15
C GLU A 233 -20.65 -13.34 -3.31
N THR A 234 -21.49 -14.33 -3.59
CA THR A 234 -21.23 -15.39 -4.59
C THR A 234 -22.20 -15.41 -5.76
N LYS A 235 -23.17 -14.50 -5.81
CA LYS A 235 -24.10 -14.36 -6.93
C LYS A 235 -23.36 -13.89 -8.18
N PHE A 236 -22.46 -12.91 -8.06
CA PHE A 236 -21.61 -12.45 -9.16
C PHE A 236 -20.19 -12.98 -9.01
N CYS A 237 -19.57 -13.32 -10.15
CA CYS A 237 -18.19 -13.76 -10.27
C CYS A 237 -17.80 -14.95 -9.39
N ASN A 238 -18.77 -15.79 -9.01
CA ASN A 238 -18.60 -16.94 -8.11
C ASN A 238 -17.91 -16.59 -6.77
N GLY A 239 -17.96 -15.33 -6.34
CA GLY A 239 -17.24 -14.85 -5.16
C GLY A 239 -16.76 -13.41 -5.29
N GLY A 240 -15.91 -13.01 -4.36
CA GLY A 240 -15.27 -11.71 -4.33
C GLY A 240 -16.03 -10.70 -3.48
N MET A 241 -15.28 -9.74 -2.97
CA MET A 241 -15.80 -8.54 -2.33
C MET A 241 -16.30 -7.58 -3.41
N VAL A 242 -17.53 -7.09 -3.26
CA VAL A 242 -17.98 -5.88 -3.98
C VAL A 242 -17.28 -4.68 -3.38
N TRP A 243 -16.88 -3.71 -4.20
CA TRP A 243 -16.26 -2.47 -3.73
C TRP A 243 -17.22 -1.64 -2.87
N ASN A 244 -18.36 -1.27 -3.45
CA ASN A 244 -19.34 -0.40 -2.83
C ASN A 244 -20.75 -0.94 -3.04
N PRO A 245 -21.52 -1.21 -1.97
CA PRO A 245 -22.86 -1.79 -2.10
C PRO A 245 -23.91 -0.81 -2.65
N ARG A 246 -23.56 0.46 -2.87
CA ARG A 246 -24.46 1.52 -3.37
C ARG A 246 -24.32 1.79 -4.87
N LEU A 247 -23.31 1.21 -5.51
CA LEU A 247 -23.06 1.33 -6.94
C LEU A 247 -23.42 0.03 -7.66
N ASN A 248 -23.36 0.06 -8.99
CA ASN A 248 -23.38 -1.18 -9.76
C ASN A 248 -22.26 -2.12 -9.27
N PRO A 249 -22.49 -3.44 -9.24
CA PRO A 249 -21.51 -4.37 -8.72
C PRO A 249 -20.16 -4.21 -9.44
N TYR A 250 -19.15 -3.87 -8.65
CA TYR A 250 -17.76 -3.76 -9.11
C TYR A 250 -16.86 -4.55 -8.16
N LYS A 251 -16.14 -5.52 -8.72
CA LYS A 251 -15.23 -6.41 -7.99
C LYS A 251 -13.80 -5.92 -8.24
N ASN A 252 -13.32 -5.01 -7.40
CA ASN A 252 -11.99 -4.44 -7.57
C ASN A 252 -10.91 -5.20 -6.79
N ALA A 253 -9.67 -5.03 -7.22
CA ALA A 253 -8.50 -5.62 -6.61
C ALA A 253 -8.37 -5.15 -5.15
N ILE A 254 -8.38 -3.83 -4.90
CA ILE A 254 -8.10 -3.27 -3.58
C ILE A 254 -9.01 -3.82 -2.47
N THR A 255 -10.32 -3.89 -2.66
CA THR A 255 -11.24 -4.36 -1.61
C THR A 255 -11.00 -5.84 -1.30
N ASN A 256 -10.67 -6.64 -2.32
CA ASN A 256 -10.37 -8.07 -2.16
C ASN A 256 -9.00 -8.30 -1.51
N GLU A 257 -7.97 -7.55 -1.92
CA GLU A 257 -6.64 -7.62 -1.32
C GLU A 257 -6.66 -7.20 0.14
N LEU A 258 -7.36 -6.11 0.46
CA LEU A 258 -7.58 -5.66 1.83
C LEU A 258 -8.31 -6.71 2.66
N TRP A 259 -9.32 -7.36 2.11
CA TRP A 259 -10.05 -8.39 2.84
C TRP A 259 -9.15 -9.60 3.13
N VAL A 260 -8.29 -10.00 2.20
CA VAL A 260 -7.27 -11.05 2.43
C VAL A 260 -6.28 -10.62 3.51
N ALA A 261 -5.68 -9.43 3.37
CA ALA A 261 -4.66 -8.92 4.28
C ALA A 261 -5.21 -8.69 5.70
N ALA A 262 -6.40 -8.10 5.83
CA ALA A 262 -7.07 -7.90 7.11
C ALA A 262 -7.45 -9.24 7.74
N SER A 263 -8.01 -10.18 6.99
CA SER A 263 -8.43 -11.48 7.52
C SER A 263 -7.24 -12.28 8.05
N ILE A 264 -6.12 -12.36 7.33
CA ILE A 264 -4.96 -13.08 7.83
C ILE A 264 -4.29 -12.35 9.02
N SER A 265 -4.24 -11.02 8.99
CA SER A 265 -3.70 -10.22 10.10
C SER A 265 -4.56 -10.35 11.35
N MET A 266 -5.88 -10.42 11.21
CA MET A 266 -6.80 -10.76 12.30
C MET A 266 -6.50 -12.16 12.84
N TYR A 267 -6.35 -13.17 11.97
CA TYR A 267 -6.03 -14.52 12.43
C TYR A 267 -4.71 -14.60 13.21
N GLU A 268 -3.67 -13.88 12.77
CA GLU A 268 -2.34 -13.93 13.39
C GLU A 268 -2.23 -13.07 14.65
N HIS A 269 -2.86 -11.90 14.66
CA HIS A 269 -2.54 -10.84 15.61
C HIS A 269 -3.72 -10.39 16.47
N PHE A 270 -4.97 -10.64 16.09
CA PHE A 270 -6.12 -10.29 16.92
C PHE A 270 -6.05 -11.03 18.27
N PRO A 271 -6.00 -10.32 19.41
CA PRO A 271 -5.87 -10.96 20.73
C PRO A 271 -7.17 -11.60 21.24
N GLY A 272 -8.28 -11.40 20.53
CA GLY A 272 -9.61 -11.62 21.08
C GLY A 272 -10.16 -10.37 21.76
N ASP A 273 -11.47 -10.30 21.91
CA ASP A 273 -12.14 -9.31 22.75
C ASP A 273 -13.44 -9.87 23.36
N ASN A 274 -13.95 -9.20 24.38
CA ASN A 274 -15.21 -9.54 25.05
C ASN A 274 -16.18 -8.35 25.08
N PHE A 275 -15.90 -7.29 24.33
CA PHE A 275 -16.74 -6.11 24.23
C PHE A 275 -17.97 -6.43 23.39
N THR A 276 -19.12 -6.53 24.03
CA THR A 276 -20.41 -6.71 23.37
C THR A 276 -21.33 -5.53 23.63
N ALA A 277 -22.29 -5.32 22.73
CA ALA A 277 -23.40 -4.44 23.03
C ALA A 277 -24.17 -4.99 24.25
N PRO A 278 -24.80 -4.15 25.09
CA PRO A 278 -25.48 -4.60 26.31
C PRO A 278 -26.51 -5.73 26.11
N TRP A 279 -27.05 -5.87 24.90
CA TRP A 279 -28.03 -6.91 24.53
C TRP A 279 -27.41 -8.20 23.95
N LEU A 280 -26.13 -8.20 23.61
CA LEU A 280 -25.37 -9.38 23.19
C LEU A 280 -24.69 -9.98 24.43
N ASN A 281 -25.45 -10.77 25.19
CA ASN A 281 -24.95 -11.42 26.41
C ASN A 281 -23.67 -12.25 26.11
N SER A 282 -22.57 -11.91 26.79
CA SER A 282 -21.38 -12.76 27.00
C SER A 282 -20.74 -13.41 25.75
N ALA A 283 -20.79 -12.77 24.57
CA ALA A 283 -20.04 -13.28 23.42
C ALA A 283 -18.54 -12.94 23.59
N ALA A 284 -17.71 -13.97 23.82
CA ALA A 284 -16.26 -13.85 23.75
C ALA A 284 -15.81 -14.16 22.32
N PHE A 285 -15.05 -13.25 21.71
CA PHE A 285 -14.47 -13.44 20.40
C PHE A 285 -13.01 -13.88 20.59
N PRO A 286 -12.67 -15.15 20.28
CA PRO A 286 -11.33 -15.65 20.54
C PRO A 286 -10.31 -15.06 19.55
N GLY A 287 -9.05 -14.96 20.00
CA GLY A 287 -7.93 -14.82 19.08
C GLY A 287 -7.77 -16.08 18.21
N ASN A 288 -7.07 -15.94 17.07
CA ASN A 288 -6.87 -17.03 16.10
C ASN A 288 -8.17 -17.74 15.65
N ASP A 289 -9.28 -17.02 15.54
CA ASP A 289 -10.56 -17.56 15.05
C ASP A 289 -10.38 -18.16 13.63
N PRO A 290 -10.66 -19.46 13.41
CA PRO A 290 -10.56 -20.11 12.11
C PRO A 290 -11.32 -19.41 10.99
N ALA A 291 -12.42 -18.70 11.28
CA ALA A 291 -13.19 -17.95 10.29
C ALA A 291 -12.35 -16.88 9.58
N HIS A 292 -11.43 -16.23 10.29
CA HIS A 292 -10.50 -15.26 9.70
C HIS A 292 -9.54 -15.94 8.71
N LEU A 293 -9.01 -17.13 9.07
CA LEU A 293 -8.12 -17.87 8.17
C LEU A 293 -8.86 -18.37 6.92
N GLU A 294 -10.07 -18.90 7.09
CA GLU A 294 -10.90 -19.34 5.97
C GLU A 294 -11.24 -18.19 5.02
N ALA A 295 -11.56 -17.01 5.55
CA ALA A 295 -11.78 -15.80 4.76
C ALA A 295 -10.54 -15.41 3.95
N ALA A 296 -9.36 -15.36 4.59
CA ALA A 296 -8.11 -15.04 3.90
C ALA A 296 -7.79 -16.04 2.76
N MET A 297 -7.90 -17.34 3.03
CA MET A 297 -7.65 -18.38 2.02
C MET A 297 -8.66 -18.32 0.87
N ARG A 298 -9.94 -18.09 1.17
CA ARG A 298 -11.01 -17.97 0.18
C ARG A 298 -10.83 -16.75 -0.71
N GLY A 299 -10.56 -15.59 -0.11
CA GLY A 299 -10.32 -14.35 -0.82
C GLY A 299 -9.10 -14.45 -1.74
N TYR A 300 -7.99 -14.99 -1.23
CA TYR A 300 -6.78 -15.18 -2.04
C TYR A 300 -7.04 -16.10 -3.23
N LYS A 301 -7.66 -17.25 -2.99
CA LYS A 301 -7.98 -18.20 -4.06
C LYS A 301 -8.83 -17.55 -5.15
N TRP A 302 -9.89 -16.85 -4.76
CA TRP A 302 -10.76 -16.15 -5.72
C TRP A 302 -10.00 -15.08 -6.50
N LEU A 303 -9.18 -14.26 -5.82
CA LEU A 303 -8.41 -13.18 -6.44
C LEU A 303 -7.44 -13.70 -7.52
N ILE A 304 -6.79 -14.82 -7.26
CA ILE A 304 -5.89 -15.45 -8.24
C ILE A 304 -6.69 -16.12 -9.37
N ASP A 305 -7.82 -16.77 -9.06
CA ASP A 305 -8.63 -17.50 -10.05
C ASP A 305 -9.35 -16.57 -11.03
N VAL A 306 -9.79 -15.38 -10.58
CA VAL A 306 -10.49 -14.38 -11.43
C VAL A 306 -9.55 -13.66 -12.41
N ASN A 307 -8.23 -13.81 -12.23
CA ASN A 307 -7.20 -13.35 -13.18
C ASN A 307 -7.20 -11.84 -13.48
N MET A 308 -7.13 -11.00 -12.44
CA MET A 308 -6.99 -9.54 -12.54
C MET A 308 -5.54 -9.07 -12.77
N THR A 309 -4.74 -9.79 -13.57
CA THR A 309 -3.37 -9.34 -13.90
C THR A 309 -3.20 -9.03 -15.38
N ASN A 310 -2.52 -7.93 -15.69
CA ASN A 310 -2.20 -7.54 -17.07
C ASN A 310 -0.92 -8.21 -17.59
N SER A 311 -0.53 -7.88 -18.82
CA SER A 311 0.67 -8.45 -19.47
C SER A 311 1.99 -8.09 -18.78
N LEU A 312 2.02 -7.02 -17.97
CA LEU A 312 3.18 -6.65 -17.15
C LEU A 312 3.26 -7.44 -15.85
N GLY A 313 2.21 -8.23 -15.54
CA GLY A 313 2.08 -8.98 -14.29
C GLY A 313 1.68 -8.09 -13.11
N LEU A 314 0.98 -6.98 -13.38
CA LEU A 314 0.43 -6.05 -12.39
C LEU A 314 -1.06 -6.32 -12.21
N PHE A 315 -1.57 -6.13 -11.00
CA PHE A 315 -2.99 -6.12 -10.74
C PHE A 315 -3.63 -4.90 -11.38
N VAL A 316 -4.63 -5.16 -12.22
CA VAL A 316 -5.52 -4.11 -12.75
C VAL A 316 -6.62 -3.82 -11.74
N ASP A 317 -7.41 -2.78 -11.98
CA ASP A 317 -8.29 -2.26 -10.96
C ASP A 317 -9.45 -3.19 -10.63
N GLY A 318 -10.10 -3.82 -11.61
CA GLY A 318 -11.24 -4.65 -11.29
C GLY A 318 -12.06 -5.19 -12.46
N TYR A 319 -13.21 -5.73 -12.10
CA TYR A 319 -14.23 -6.19 -13.04
C TYR A 319 -15.62 -5.62 -12.71
N HIS A 320 -16.26 -5.06 -13.73
CA HIS A 320 -17.70 -4.91 -13.78
C HIS A 320 -18.36 -6.18 -14.35
N ILE A 321 -19.67 -6.27 -14.14
CA ILE A 321 -20.53 -7.28 -14.75
C ILE A 321 -21.25 -6.61 -15.93
N ASP A 322 -21.11 -7.16 -17.14
CA ASP A 322 -21.78 -6.68 -18.34
C ASP A 322 -23.29 -6.86 -18.22
N SER A 323 -23.98 -5.76 -17.91
CA SER A 323 -25.44 -5.71 -17.75
C SER A 323 -26.19 -5.79 -19.09
N SER A 324 -25.50 -5.57 -20.23
CA SER A 324 -26.09 -5.70 -21.56
C SER A 324 -26.41 -7.16 -21.91
N LYS A 325 -25.76 -8.12 -21.25
CA LYS A 325 -25.99 -9.56 -21.40
C LYS A 325 -27.08 -10.04 -20.42
N PRO A 326 -28.27 -10.47 -20.90
CA PRO A 326 -29.35 -10.89 -20.02
C PRO A 326 -28.96 -12.05 -19.10
N GLY A 327 -29.13 -11.86 -17.79
CA GLY A 327 -28.84 -12.88 -16.78
C GLY A 327 -27.35 -13.15 -16.53
N ASN A 328 -26.46 -12.30 -17.05
CA ASN A 328 -25.03 -12.44 -16.85
C ASN A 328 -24.64 -12.28 -15.37
N THR A 329 -23.76 -13.16 -14.92
CA THR A 329 -23.18 -13.13 -13.57
C THR A 329 -21.66 -13.21 -13.57
N ASN A 330 -21.03 -13.17 -14.74
CA ASN A 330 -19.58 -13.28 -14.88
C ASN A 330 -18.89 -11.93 -14.67
N CYS A 331 -17.64 -11.97 -14.22
CA CYS A 331 -16.72 -10.83 -14.26
C CYS A 331 -16.15 -10.75 -15.68
N ASP A 332 -16.67 -9.84 -16.51
CA ASP A 332 -16.39 -9.83 -17.94
C ASP A 332 -16.07 -8.45 -18.54
N LEU A 333 -16.24 -7.37 -17.78
CA LEU A 333 -15.77 -6.03 -18.16
C LEU A 333 -14.60 -5.64 -17.25
N ARG A 334 -13.38 -5.92 -17.70
CA ARG A 334 -12.16 -5.61 -16.95
C ARG A 334 -11.79 -4.14 -17.10
N ASP A 335 -11.51 -3.48 -15.98
CA ASP A 335 -10.85 -2.18 -15.97
C ASP A 335 -9.33 -2.39 -15.84
N GLU A 336 -8.58 -1.96 -16.84
CA GLU A 336 -7.14 -2.09 -17.00
C GLU A 336 -6.35 -1.03 -16.21
N MET A 337 -7.02 -0.11 -15.51
CA MET A 337 -6.34 0.90 -14.70
C MET A 337 -5.44 0.23 -13.65
N VAL A 338 -4.25 0.80 -13.44
CA VAL A 338 -3.25 0.26 -12.50
C VAL A 338 -2.86 1.34 -11.51
N TYR A 339 -2.94 0.98 -10.23
CA TYR A 339 -2.54 1.81 -9.10
C TYR A 339 -1.45 1.12 -8.28
N THR A 340 -0.53 1.88 -7.67
CA THR A 340 0.58 1.27 -6.91
C THR A 340 0.10 0.49 -5.68
N TYR A 341 -0.97 0.93 -5.01
CA TYR A 341 -1.49 0.27 -3.82
C TYR A 341 -2.06 -1.14 -4.06
N ASN A 342 -2.67 -1.41 -5.23
CA ASN A 342 -3.11 -2.74 -5.69
C ASN A 342 -1.93 -3.70 -5.90
N GLN A 343 -0.69 -3.20 -5.85
CA GLN A 343 0.50 -4.02 -5.96
C GLN A 343 1.17 -4.28 -4.60
N GLY A 344 0.66 -3.64 -3.55
CA GLY A 344 1.24 -3.65 -2.22
C GLY A 344 0.43 -4.49 -1.23
N VAL A 345 -0.87 -4.23 -1.11
CA VAL A 345 -1.69 -4.76 0.00
C VAL A 345 -1.67 -6.28 0.06
N LEU A 346 -1.77 -6.96 -1.08
CA LEU A 346 -1.73 -8.41 -1.15
C LEU A 346 -0.44 -9.02 -0.58
N LEU A 347 0.68 -8.28 -0.59
CA LEU A 347 1.96 -8.76 -0.07
C LEU A 347 1.86 -9.08 1.43
N THR A 348 1.16 -8.26 2.21
CA THR A 348 0.88 -8.58 3.62
C THR A 348 0.02 -9.85 3.74
N GLY A 349 -1.00 -9.98 2.88
CA GLY A 349 -1.84 -11.17 2.80
C GLY A 349 -1.04 -12.46 2.53
N GLN A 350 -0.16 -12.42 1.52
CA GLN A 350 0.70 -13.54 1.11
C GLN A 350 1.71 -13.93 2.20
N ARG A 351 2.34 -12.96 2.86
CA ARG A 351 3.25 -13.23 3.97
C ARG A 351 2.53 -13.95 5.11
N GLY A 352 1.36 -13.46 5.51
CA GLY A 352 0.56 -14.10 6.56
C GLY A 352 0.08 -15.50 6.16
N LEU A 353 -0.33 -15.69 4.90
CA LEU A 353 -0.74 -17.02 4.41
C LEU A 353 0.45 -17.99 4.41
N TRP A 354 1.67 -17.51 4.14
CA TRP A 354 2.89 -18.30 4.32
C TRP A 354 3.12 -18.69 5.78
N SER A 355 3.02 -17.75 6.74
CA SER A 355 3.33 -18.00 8.15
C SER A 355 2.44 -19.09 8.76
N VAL A 356 1.19 -19.20 8.27
CA VAL A 356 0.21 -20.18 8.75
C VAL A 356 0.22 -21.48 7.94
N SER A 357 0.53 -21.46 6.65
CA SER A 357 0.46 -22.65 5.79
C SER A 357 1.82 -23.34 5.62
N GLY A 358 2.92 -22.59 5.70
CA GLY A 358 4.24 -23.02 5.27
C GLY A 358 4.37 -23.25 3.76
N SER A 359 3.45 -22.75 2.93
CA SER A 359 3.49 -22.92 1.47
C SER A 359 4.29 -21.82 0.78
N ALA A 360 5.46 -22.17 0.23
CA ALA A 360 6.36 -21.21 -0.42
C ALA A 360 5.74 -20.53 -1.66
N SER A 361 4.62 -21.05 -2.17
CA SER A 361 3.91 -20.47 -3.32
C SER A 361 3.42 -19.04 -3.03
N TYR A 362 2.98 -18.75 -1.80
CA TYR A 362 2.56 -17.39 -1.44
C TYR A 362 3.70 -16.37 -1.52
N LEU A 363 4.90 -16.76 -1.06
CA LEU A 363 6.09 -15.92 -1.17
C LEU A 363 6.55 -15.79 -2.63
N GLU A 364 6.51 -16.86 -3.41
CA GLU A 364 6.83 -16.81 -4.85
C GLU A 364 5.94 -15.82 -5.59
N ASP A 365 4.64 -15.86 -5.36
CA ASP A 365 3.68 -14.94 -5.99
C ASP A 365 3.95 -13.48 -5.57
N GLY A 366 4.24 -13.23 -4.29
CA GLY A 366 4.61 -11.88 -3.81
C GLY A 366 5.92 -11.36 -4.39
N HIS A 367 6.96 -12.19 -4.46
CA HIS A 367 8.21 -11.80 -5.12
C HIS A 367 8.05 -11.57 -6.62
N ARG A 368 7.16 -12.31 -7.29
CA ARG A 368 6.83 -12.07 -8.71
C ARG A 368 6.15 -10.71 -8.90
N LEU A 369 5.20 -10.37 -8.04
CA LEU A 369 4.52 -9.07 -8.07
C LEU A 369 5.50 -7.92 -7.86
N ILE A 370 6.36 -7.99 -6.84
CA ILE A 370 7.39 -6.97 -6.59
C ILE A 370 8.30 -6.79 -7.81
N GLN A 371 8.76 -7.89 -8.43
CA GLN A 371 9.59 -7.81 -9.64
C GLN A 371 8.85 -7.16 -10.81
N SER A 372 7.54 -7.40 -10.96
CA SER A 372 6.69 -6.72 -11.95
C SER A 372 6.63 -5.22 -11.69
N VAL A 373 6.39 -4.80 -10.44
CA VAL A 373 6.34 -3.37 -10.04
C VAL A 373 7.67 -2.68 -10.34
N ILE A 374 8.79 -3.25 -9.90
CA ILE A 374 10.11 -2.67 -10.10
C ILE A 374 10.41 -2.51 -11.59
N ARG A 375 10.11 -3.53 -12.40
CA ARG A 375 10.24 -3.44 -13.87
C ARG A 375 9.33 -2.36 -14.45
N ALA A 376 8.10 -2.22 -13.94
CA ALA A 376 7.13 -1.22 -14.38
C ALA A 376 7.49 0.22 -13.97
N THR A 377 8.56 0.43 -13.20
CA THR A 377 9.17 1.75 -12.99
C THR A 377 10.27 2.07 -14.01
N GLY A 378 10.66 1.11 -14.87
CA GLY A 378 11.83 1.25 -15.74
C GLY A 378 13.15 0.92 -15.04
N TRP A 379 13.15 0.07 -13.99
CA TRP A 379 14.36 -0.40 -13.31
C TRP A 379 14.76 -1.81 -13.75
N ASN A 380 16.05 -2.02 -14.02
CA ASN A 380 16.61 -3.34 -14.27
C ASN A 380 17.23 -3.90 -12.98
N LEU A 381 16.56 -4.88 -12.35
CA LEU A 381 17.04 -5.51 -11.11
C LEU A 381 18.38 -6.25 -11.27
N LYS A 382 18.62 -6.86 -12.43
CA LYS A 382 19.86 -7.61 -12.69
C LYS A 382 21.07 -6.67 -12.79
N GLU A 383 20.87 -5.50 -13.38
CA GLU A 383 21.91 -4.47 -13.53
C GLU A 383 21.91 -3.44 -12.40
N ASN A 384 20.89 -3.48 -11.53
CA ASN A 384 20.67 -2.58 -10.41
C ASN A 384 20.77 -1.09 -10.78
N LYS A 385 20.08 -0.69 -11.86
CA LYS A 385 20.03 0.69 -12.36
C LYS A 385 18.78 0.93 -13.23
N PRO A 386 18.42 2.20 -13.52
CA PRO A 386 17.40 2.52 -14.50
C PRO A 386 17.74 1.95 -15.89
N VAL A 387 16.72 1.53 -16.64
CA VAL A 387 16.85 1.09 -18.03
C VAL A 387 17.17 2.30 -18.93
N ASP A 388 16.57 3.44 -18.64
CA ASP A 388 16.76 4.67 -19.41
C ASP A 388 18.08 5.36 -19.05
N ASP A 389 18.79 5.87 -20.06
CA ASP A 389 19.94 6.74 -19.83
C ASP A 389 19.49 8.20 -19.67
N LEU A 390 19.27 8.59 -18.41
CA LEU A 390 18.80 9.93 -18.04
C LEU A 390 19.74 11.07 -18.50
N LYS A 391 21.00 10.78 -18.86
CA LYS A 391 21.96 11.80 -19.35
C LYS A 391 21.63 12.29 -20.75
N HIS A 392 20.87 11.52 -21.52
CA HIS A 392 20.50 11.83 -22.90
C HIS A 392 19.11 12.47 -23.00
N LEU A 393 18.44 12.76 -21.87
CA LEU A 393 17.18 13.48 -21.88
C LEU A 393 17.40 14.95 -22.29
N GLY A 394 16.69 15.39 -23.31
CA GLY A 394 16.63 16.80 -23.67
C GLY A 394 15.94 17.63 -22.57
N PRO A 395 16.17 18.95 -22.52
CA PRO A 395 15.49 19.82 -21.56
C PRO A 395 13.96 19.67 -21.65
N GLY A 396 13.30 19.41 -20.52
CA GLY A 396 11.84 19.26 -20.44
C GLY A 396 11.28 17.93 -20.96
N GLN A 397 12.12 16.97 -21.36
CA GLN A 397 11.69 15.64 -21.77
C GLN A 397 11.59 14.68 -20.58
N LEU A 398 10.60 13.79 -20.63
CA LEU A 398 10.44 12.70 -19.67
C LEU A 398 10.96 11.37 -20.26
N PRO A 399 11.44 10.44 -19.42
CA PRO A 399 11.64 9.06 -19.84
C PRO A 399 10.31 8.40 -20.27
N PRO A 400 10.36 7.28 -21.01
CA PRO A 400 9.18 6.50 -21.36
C PRO A 400 8.38 6.05 -20.12
N TRP A 401 7.05 5.98 -20.25
CA TRP A 401 6.18 5.35 -19.25
C TRP A 401 6.34 3.83 -19.26
N TYR A 402 6.53 3.22 -18.09
CA TYR A 402 6.64 1.76 -17.95
C TYR A 402 5.44 1.11 -17.25
N GLY A 403 4.38 1.88 -16.95
CA GLY A 403 3.13 1.41 -16.35
C GLY A 403 2.91 1.82 -14.90
N LEU A 404 3.98 1.96 -14.11
CA LEU A 404 3.95 2.43 -12.71
C LEU A 404 5.16 3.33 -12.39
N GLY A 405 5.67 4.04 -13.38
CA GLY A 405 6.84 4.87 -13.21
C GLY A 405 7.69 5.05 -14.45
N ARG A 406 8.78 5.78 -14.24
CA ARG A 406 9.78 6.17 -15.23
C ARG A 406 11.15 6.22 -14.57
N GLY A 407 12.23 5.94 -15.31
CA GLY A 407 13.59 6.16 -14.79
C GLY A 407 13.91 5.41 -13.48
N GLY A 408 13.22 4.32 -13.20
CA GLY A 408 13.31 3.55 -11.97
C GLY A 408 12.57 4.12 -10.75
N ILE A 409 11.79 5.19 -10.93
CA ILE A 409 11.05 5.88 -9.87
C ILE A 409 9.58 5.49 -9.96
N LEU A 410 9.01 5.07 -8.84
CA LEU A 410 7.60 4.72 -8.71
C LEU A 410 6.75 5.98 -8.86
N GLU A 411 5.76 5.95 -9.75
CA GLU A 411 4.83 7.06 -9.98
C GLU A 411 3.39 6.55 -10.13
N GLU A 412 2.41 7.35 -9.71
CA GLU A 412 1.04 7.23 -10.20
C GLU A 412 0.92 7.92 -11.58
N GLN A 413 -0.06 7.52 -12.40
CA GLN A 413 -0.29 8.17 -13.70
C GLN A 413 -0.56 9.67 -13.57
N CYS A 414 -1.12 10.11 -12.45
CA CYS A 414 -1.46 11.50 -12.16
C CYS A 414 -0.31 12.34 -11.58
N ASP A 415 0.85 11.73 -11.24
CA ASP A 415 1.92 12.41 -10.50
C ASP A 415 2.54 13.54 -11.31
N ALA A 416 3.01 13.21 -12.51
CA ALA A 416 3.78 14.12 -13.36
C ALA A 416 2.92 15.35 -13.75
N SER A 417 1.68 15.12 -14.17
CA SER A 417 0.71 16.17 -14.54
C SER A 417 0.07 16.87 -13.33
N SER A 418 0.32 16.40 -12.11
CA SER A 418 -0.18 16.96 -10.85
C SER A 418 -1.70 16.96 -10.74
N THR A 419 -2.35 15.95 -11.29
CA THR A 419 -3.81 15.77 -11.31
C THR A 419 -4.31 14.81 -10.24
N CYS A 420 -3.44 14.30 -9.38
CA CYS A 420 -3.82 13.35 -8.34
C CYS A 420 -4.84 13.94 -7.38
N SER A 421 -5.88 13.16 -7.10
CA SER A 421 -6.76 13.40 -5.97
C SER A 421 -6.06 13.03 -4.68
N GLN A 422 -6.73 13.29 -3.55
CA GLN A 422 -6.27 12.86 -2.24
C GLN A 422 -6.05 11.34 -2.12
N ASP A 423 -6.87 10.55 -2.82
CA ASP A 423 -6.70 9.10 -2.88
C ASP A 423 -5.36 8.77 -3.56
N GLY A 424 -5.13 9.29 -4.78
CA GLY A 424 -3.90 9.12 -5.55
C GLY A 424 -2.66 9.48 -4.73
N GLN A 425 -2.72 10.66 -4.07
CA GLN A 425 -2.01 11.06 -2.83
C GLN A 425 -1.27 9.95 -2.07
N THR A 426 -2.05 8.95 -1.69
CA THR A 426 -1.74 8.00 -0.63
C THR A 426 -1.10 6.71 -1.14
N PHE A 427 -1.33 6.35 -2.41
CA PHE A 427 -1.13 5.00 -2.91
C PHE A 427 0.31 4.49 -2.82
N LYS A 428 1.30 5.33 -3.18
CA LYS A 428 2.72 4.94 -3.09
C LYS A 428 3.14 4.61 -1.66
N GLY A 429 2.63 5.34 -0.67
CA GLY A 429 2.92 5.08 0.75
C GLY A 429 2.38 3.73 1.21
N ILE A 430 1.17 3.38 0.78
CA ILE A 430 0.56 2.06 1.04
C ILE A 430 1.41 0.95 0.46
N PHE A 431 1.87 1.09 -0.79
CA PHE A 431 2.76 0.12 -1.41
C PHE A 431 4.00 -0.14 -0.54
N PHE A 432 4.72 0.91 -0.14
CA PHE A 432 5.95 0.75 0.65
C PHE A 432 5.69 0.22 2.07
N HIS A 433 4.55 0.54 2.68
CA HIS A 433 4.17 -0.04 3.97
C HIS A 433 4.04 -1.57 3.89
N HIS A 434 3.29 -2.07 2.92
CA HIS A 434 3.07 -3.51 2.75
C HIS A 434 4.30 -4.24 2.17
N PHE A 435 5.07 -3.59 1.30
CA PHE A 435 6.36 -4.08 0.84
C PHE A 435 7.33 -4.30 2.01
N THR A 436 7.39 -3.36 2.96
CA THR A 436 8.21 -3.49 4.18
C THR A 436 7.75 -4.67 5.02
N ALA A 437 6.42 -4.83 5.19
CA ALA A 437 5.86 -5.95 5.92
C ALA A 437 6.25 -7.28 5.26
N PHE A 438 6.11 -7.40 3.94
CA PHE A 438 6.46 -8.61 3.20
C PHE A 438 7.94 -8.96 3.31
N CYS A 439 8.83 -7.99 3.13
CA CYS A 439 10.29 -8.19 3.14
C CYS A 439 10.95 -8.14 4.53
N SER A 440 10.18 -8.06 5.61
CA SER A 440 10.74 -8.25 6.96
C SER A 440 11.29 -9.69 7.13
N PRO A 441 12.25 -9.96 8.04
CA PRO A 441 12.75 -11.31 8.25
C PRO A 441 11.61 -12.27 8.61
N LEU A 442 11.58 -13.48 8.03
CA LEU A 442 10.56 -14.47 8.37
C LEU A 442 10.74 -14.93 9.82
N GLU A 443 9.66 -14.80 10.59
CA GLU A 443 9.58 -15.23 11.98
C GLU A 443 9.67 -16.77 12.08
N PRO A 444 10.19 -17.31 13.19
CA PRO A 444 10.14 -18.74 13.45
C PRO A 444 8.70 -19.27 13.39
N LEU A 445 8.48 -20.34 12.62
CA LEU A 445 7.18 -21.00 12.60
C LEU A 445 6.89 -21.66 13.94
N VAL A 446 5.65 -21.53 14.42
CA VAL A 446 5.17 -22.17 15.64
C VAL A 446 4.32 -23.38 15.28
N ALA A 447 4.78 -24.57 15.68
CA ALA A 447 4.00 -25.80 15.48
C ALA A 447 2.78 -25.79 16.41
N LYS A 448 1.58 -25.57 15.84
CA LYS A 448 0.31 -25.83 16.55
C LYS A 448 0.11 -27.35 16.66
N GLN A 449 -0.69 -27.80 17.64
CA GLN A 449 -0.92 -29.22 17.92
C GLN A 449 -1.21 -30.04 16.64
N GLY A 450 -0.46 -31.13 16.45
CA GLY A 450 -0.62 -32.03 15.29
C GLY A 450 0.13 -31.62 14.02
N ARG A 451 0.82 -30.47 13.99
CA ARG A 451 1.63 -30.04 12.83
C ARG A 451 3.13 -30.25 13.06
N THR A 452 3.81 -30.70 12.02
CA THR A 452 5.26 -30.86 11.96
C THR A 452 5.86 -29.75 11.11
N ILE A 453 7.01 -29.21 11.54
CA ILE A 453 7.81 -28.25 10.75
C ILE A 453 8.98 -29.00 10.12
N ASP A 454 9.23 -28.81 8.83
CA ASP A 454 10.51 -29.18 8.19
C ASP A 454 11.56 -28.08 8.45
N PRO A 455 12.54 -28.30 9.36
CA PRO A 455 13.52 -27.28 9.71
C PRO A 455 14.54 -27.01 8.59
N ARG A 456 14.74 -27.94 7.65
CA ARG A 456 15.62 -27.72 6.49
C ARG A 456 14.89 -26.91 5.44
N GLY A 457 13.66 -27.28 5.13
CA GLY A 457 12.80 -26.55 4.22
C GLY A 457 12.57 -25.11 4.69
N TYR A 458 12.22 -24.90 5.96
CA TYR A 458 12.03 -23.56 6.51
C TYR A 458 13.29 -22.69 6.39
N ARG A 459 14.47 -23.21 6.78
CA ARG A 459 15.74 -22.46 6.64
C ARG A 459 16.05 -22.11 5.19
N ARG A 460 15.77 -23.03 4.25
CA ARG A 460 15.94 -22.78 2.82
C ARG A 460 15.02 -21.65 2.36
N VAL A 461 13.72 -21.71 2.66
CA VAL A 461 12.75 -20.67 2.26
C VAL A 461 13.11 -19.32 2.88
N LYS A 462 13.51 -19.31 4.15
CA LYS A 462 13.99 -18.11 4.83
C LYS A 462 15.19 -17.47 4.12
N GLY A 463 16.18 -18.28 3.73
CA GLY A 463 17.36 -17.79 3.01
C GLY A 463 17.03 -17.20 1.65
N ILE A 464 16.24 -17.91 0.83
CA ILE A 464 15.91 -17.43 -0.53
C ILE A 464 14.95 -16.21 -0.51
N HIS A 465 14.10 -16.08 0.52
CA HIS A 465 13.28 -14.88 0.73
C HIS A 465 14.16 -13.67 1.05
N ALA A 466 15.10 -13.85 1.99
CA ALA A 466 16.08 -12.83 2.36
C ALA A 466 16.92 -12.37 1.15
N ASP A 467 17.50 -13.32 0.41
CA ASP A 467 18.33 -13.01 -0.77
C ASP A 467 17.52 -12.27 -1.85
N ALA A 468 16.24 -12.62 -2.04
CA ALA A 468 15.37 -11.94 -2.99
C ALA A 468 15.00 -10.52 -2.53
N CYS A 469 14.60 -10.32 -1.27
CA CYS A 469 14.31 -8.99 -0.72
C CYS A 469 15.54 -8.08 -0.74
N GLN A 470 16.72 -8.60 -0.42
CA GLN A 470 17.97 -7.84 -0.49
C GLN A 470 18.28 -7.36 -1.92
N SER A 471 17.90 -8.13 -2.95
CA SER A 471 18.11 -7.73 -4.34
C SER A 471 17.30 -6.49 -4.77
N TYR A 472 16.28 -6.11 -4.01
CA TYR A 472 15.44 -4.94 -4.28
C TYR A 472 16.02 -3.64 -3.69
N LEU A 473 17.02 -3.73 -2.80
CA LEU A 473 17.53 -2.61 -2.02
C LEU A 473 18.02 -1.43 -2.87
N GLY A 474 18.65 -1.70 -4.02
CA GLY A 474 19.12 -0.63 -4.91
C GLY A 474 17.98 0.20 -5.52
N TRP A 475 16.85 -0.44 -5.86
CA TRP A 475 15.65 0.26 -6.34
C TRP A 475 14.99 1.09 -5.24
N VAL A 476 14.88 0.53 -4.02
CA VAL A 476 14.32 1.25 -2.87
C VAL A 476 15.17 2.46 -2.51
N LYS A 477 16.51 2.31 -2.50
CA LYS A 477 17.47 3.40 -2.31
C LYS A 477 17.30 4.52 -3.35
N HIS A 478 17.15 4.15 -4.62
CA HIS A 478 16.95 5.10 -5.71
C HIS A 478 15.68 5.93 -5.52
N ASN A 479 14.57 5.27 -5.16
CA ASN A 479 13.30 5.95 -4.86
C ASN A 479 13.42 6.84 -3.63
N ALA A 480 14.03 6.35 -2.54
CA ALA A 480 14.22 7.14 -1.31
C ALA A 480 15.01 8.42 -1.58
N HIS A 481 16.12 8.32 -2.32
CA HIS A 481 16.91 9.50 -2.71
C HIS A 481 16.15 10.45 -3.63
N ALA A 482 15.30 9.95 -4.53
CA ALA A 482 14.46 10.76 -5.40
C ALA A 482 13.40 11.53 -4.59
N ALA A 483 12.65 10.83 -3.73
CA ALA A 483 11.65 11.43 -2.86
C ALA A 483 12.24 12.51 -1.95
N MET A 484 13.43 12.26 -1.39
CA MET A 484 14.13 13.22 -0.52
C MET A 484 14.44 14.56 -1.22
N LYS A 485 14.64 14.55 -2.54
CA LYS A 485 14.85 15.76 -3.34
C LYS A 485 13.57 16.55 -3.60
N THR A 486 12.41 16.02 -3.23
CA THR A 486 11.12 16.72 -3.32
C THR A 486 10.74 17.43 -2.03
N ARG A 487 11.58 17.41 -0.99
CA ARG A 487 11.27 18.16 0.22
C ARG A 487 11.36 19.67 -0.03
N ASN A 488 10.40 20.44 0.47
CA ASN A 488 10.53 21.90 0.53
C ASN A 488 11.38 22.32 1.75
N ASP A 489 11.49 23.63 2.00
CA ASP A 489 12.26 24.19 3.11
C ASP A 489 11.72 23.77 4.50
N ASP A 490 10.43 23.41 4.59
CA ASP A 490 9.78 22.87 5.80
C ASP A 490 9.96 21.35 5.94
N GLY A 491 10.67 20.69 5.02
CA GLY A 491 10.89 19.25 5.04
C GLY A 491 9.71 18.40 4.55
N LEU A 492 8.69 19.03 3.94
CA LEU A 492 7.48 18.36 3.47
C LEU A 492 7.71 17.69 2.10
N PHE A 493 7.36 16.41 1.99
CA PHE A 493 7.55 15.63 0.76
C PHE A 493 6.59 16.04 -0.35
N GLY A 494 7.08 16.02 -1.58
CA GLY A 494 6.26 16.17 -2.78
C GLY A 494 5.73 14.83 -3.29
N MET A 495 4.67 14.91 -4.09
CA MET A 495 4.03 13.74 -4.68
C MET A 495 4.85 13.08 -5.80
N TRP A 496 5.43 13.90 -6.69
CA TRP A 496 6.17 13.44 -7.86
C TRP A 496 7.67 13.36 -7.57
N TRP A 497 8.11 12.19 -7.13
CA TRP A 497 9.50 11.94 -6.73
C TRP A 497 10.54 12.14 -7.85
N GLY A 498 10.12 11.99 -9.10
CA GLY A 498 10.97 12.23 -10.28
C GLY A 498 11.23 13.71 -10.60
N ALA A 499 10.46 14.64 -10.02
CA ALA A 499 10.47 16.07 -10.35
C ALA A 499 11.88 16.69 -10.37
N GLY A 500 12.64 16.49 -9.28
CA GLY A 500 13.98 17.05 -9.12
C GLY A 500 15.06 16.37 -9.96
N ILE A 501 14.73 15.27 -10.64
CA ILE A 501 15.63 14.53 -11.52
C ILE A 501 15.37 14.90 -12.99
N TYR A 502 14.11 15.02 -13.38
CA TYR A 502 13.74 15.30 -14.77
C TYR A 502 13.73 16.80 -15.10
N GLY A 503 13.48 17.66 -14.11
CA GLY A 503 13.46 19.11 -14.32
C GLY A 503 12.42 19.56 -15.35
N ALA A 504 11.30 18.84 -15.44
CA ALA A 504 10.22 19.07 -16.39
C ALA A 504 8.95 19.58 -15.67
N LEU A 505 8.09 20.27 -16.40
CA LEU A 505 6.77 20.74 -15.94
C LEU A 505 5.67 20.20 -16.87
N PRO A 506 5.45 18.88 -16.91
CA PRO A 506 4.48 18.28 -17.81
C PRO A 506 3.04 18.61 -17.40
N THR A 507 2.16 18.65 -18.39
CA THR A 507 0.71 18.69 -18.28
C THR A 507 0.14 17.30 -18.60
N LEU A 508 -1.17 17.10 -18.42
CA LEU A 508 -1.85 15.86 -18.81
C LEU A 508 -1.60 15.48 -20.28
N ASP A 509 -1.55 16.47 -21.18
CA ASP A 509 -1.30 16.24 -22.62
C ASP A 509 0.18 15.97 -22.95
N THR A 510 1.10 16.24 -22.02
CA THR A 510 2.55 16.22 -22.27
C THR A 510 3.34 15.32 -21.32
N ASP A 511 2.67 14.61 -20.40
CA ASP A 511 3.30 13.65 -19.49
C ASP A 511 3.68 12.33 -20.16
N GLY A 512 3.25 12.12 -21.41
CA GLY A 512 3.58 10.95 -22.21
C GLY A 512 2.84 9.68 -21.77
N ILE A 513 1.65 9.82 -21.19
CA ILE A 513 0.71 8.73 -20.87
C ILE A 513 -0.50 8.83 -21.79
N ASP A 514 -1.01 7.69 -22.25
CA ASP A 514 -2.30 7.62 -22.93
C ASP A 514 -3.44 7.56 -21.90
N HIS A 515 -3.91 8.74 -21.47
CA HIS A 515 -5.04 8.87 -20.53
C HIS A 515 -6.40 8.51 -21.15
N ALA A 516 -6.45 8.20 -22.46
CA ALA A 516 -7.63 7.75 -23.17
C ALA A 516 -7.58 6.26 -23.52
N ALA A 517 -6.65 5.50 -22.91
CA ALA A 517 -6.52 4.07 -23.11
C ALA A 517 -7.86 3.36 -22.84
N GLU A 518 -8.22 2.44 -23.73
CA GLU A 518 -9.47 1.70 -23.62
C GLU A 518 -9.55 0.93 -22.29
N ASN A 519 -10.72 1.00 -21.66
CA ASN A 519 -11.03 0.34 -20.40
C ASN A 519 -10.07 0.69 -19.24
N ALA A 520 -9.44 1.86 -19.22
CA ALA A 520 -8.63 2.30 -18.08
C ALA A 520 -9.27 3.51 -17.40
N THR A 521 -10.16 3.29 -16.45
CA THR A 521 -10.89 4.37 -15.78
C THR A 521 -10.16 4.82 -14.53
N ASP A 522 -9.54 6.00 -14.56
CA ASP A 522 -8.94 6.58 -13.35
C ASP A 522 -9.98 7.24 -12.41
N TYR A 523 -10.94 6.43 -11.93
CA TYR A 523 -12.00 6.94 -11.08
C TYR A 523 -11.47 7.43 -9.72
N ARG A 524 -10.35 6.89 -9.23
CA ARG A 524 -9.73 7.34 -7.97
C ARG A 524 -9.22 8.77 -8.04
N ASN A 525 -8.84 9.26 -9.22
CA ASN A 525 -8.45 10.66 -9.38
C ASN A 525 -9.55 11.54 -10.01
N GLN A 526 -10.41 10.99 -10.87
CA GLN A 526 -11.40 11.75 -11.66
C GLN A 526 -12.87 11.59 -11.19
N GLY A 527 -13.12 10.66 -10.27
CA GLY A 527 -14.46 10.20 -9.90
C GLY A 527 -15.06 9.22 -10.91
N THR A 528 -16.15 8.56 -10.52
CA THR A 528 -16.80 7.58 -11.41
C THR A 528 -17.45 8.27 -12.60
N PRO A 529 -17.31 7.73 -13.83
CA PRO A 529 -18.03 8.20 -14.99
C PRO A 529 -19.56 8.21 -14.79
N ASP A 530 -20.24 9.07 -15.56
CA ASP A 530 -21.69 9.10 -15.64
C ASP A 530 -22.16 8.22 -16.80
N ASP A 531 -22.09 6.91 -16.60
CA ASP A 531 -22.48 5.91 -17.58
C ASP A 531 -23.19 4.70 -16.94
N GLU A 532 -23.70 3.80 -17.80
CA GLU A 532 -24.40 2.59 -17.38
C GLU A 532 -23.49 1.57 -16.67
N THR A 533 -22.18 1.64 -16.89
CA THR A 533 -21.19 0.75 -16.25
C THR A 533 -21.07 1.07 -14.76
N TRP A 534 -20.94 2.36 -14.43
CA TRP A 534 -20.69 2.83 -13.06
C TRP A 534 -21.94 3.19 -12.25
N GLY A 535 -23.11 3.31 -12.88
CA GLY A 535 -24.39 3.38 -12.18
C GLY A 535 -25.33 4.53 -12.56
N GLY A 536 -24.93 5.42 -13.49
CA GLY A 536 -25.73 6.45 -14.18
C GLY A 536 -26.52 7.51 -13.36
N LEU A 537 -26.83 7.25 -12.09
CA LEU A 537 -27.66 8.11 -11.22
C LEU A 537 -26.90 8.65 -10.01
N HIS A 538 -25.77 8.03 -9.67
CA HIS A 538 -24.93 8.38 -8.53
C HIS A 538 -23.46 8.45 -8.97
N ARG A 539 -22.85 9.62 -8.81
CA ARG A 539 -21.42 9.80 -9.04
C ARG A 539 -20.68 9.79 -7.70
N TRP A 540 -19.66 8.94 -7.62
CA TRP A 540 -18.66 9.01 -6.56
C TRP A 540 -17.59 10.02 -6.94
N THR A 541 -17.15 10.83 -5.96
CA THR A 541 -16.06 11.80 -6.15
C THR A 541 -14.96 11.57 -5.12
N PRO A 542 -13.69 11.53 -5.55
CA PRO A 542 -12.56 11.34 -4.64
C PRO A 542 -12.38 12.55 -3.74
N GLY A 543 -11.78 12.36 -2.56
CA GLY A 543 -11.49 13.44 -1.61
C GLY A 543 -12.69 13.99 -0.82
N THR A 544 -13.94 13.65 -1.17
CA THR A 544 -15.10 14.02 -0.34
C THR A 544 -15.83 12.81 0.21
N GLY A 545 -15.77 11.65 -0.46
CA GLY A 545 -16.61 10.49 -0.13
C GLY A 545 -18.11 10.76 -0.26
N HIS A 546 -18.50 11.96 -0.71
CA HIS A 546 -19.88 12.41 -0.81
C HIS A 546 -20.51 11.99 -2.15
N TRP A 547 -21.80 11.68 -2.08
CA TRP A 547 -22.62 11.22 -3.20
C TRP A 547 -23.48 12.38 -3.68
N SER A 548 -23.31 12.77 -4.94
CA SER A 548 -24.20 13.77 -5.56
C SER A 548 -25.17 13.05 -6.52
N PRO A 549 -26.48 13.35 -6.46
CA PRO A 549 -27.40 12.98 -7.52
C PRO A 549 -26.94 13.59 -8.85
N SER A 550 -26.98 12.84 -9.96
CA SER A 550 -26.76 13.42 -11.29
C SER A 550 -27.94 14.33 -11.67
N GLY A 551 -27.79 15.62 -11.41
CA GLY A 551 -28.65 16.69 -11.93
C GLY A 551 -27.95 17.46 -13.06
N PRO A 552 -28.68 18.14 -13.96
CA PRO A 552 -28.05 18.94 -15.01
C PRO A 552 -27.25 20.06 -14.34
N LYS A 553 -25.93 20.07 -14.50
CA LYS A 553 -25.06 21.12 -13.99
C LYS A 553 -25.37 22.42 -14.76
N SER A 554 -25.74 23.48 -14.03
CA SER A 554 -25.42 24.82 -14.49
C SER A 554 -23.90 24.97 -14.46
N ASP A 555 -23.32 25.52 -15.52
CA ASP A 555 -21.90 25.87 -15.61
C ASP A 555 -21.48 26.71 -14.39
N GLN A 556 -20.86 26.06 -13.41
CA GLN A 556 -20.20 26.73 -12.32
C GLN A 556 -18.85 26.07 -12.13
N HIS A 557 -17.84 26.75 -12.68
CA HIS A 557 -16.45 26.58 -12.34
C HIS A 557 -16.30 26.44 -10.83
N VAL A 558 -15.66 25.36 -10.41
CA VAL A 558 -15.14 25.16 -9.06
C VAL A 558 -14.15 26.30 -8.81
N MET A 559 -14.58 27.33 -8.09
CA MET A 559 -13.69 28.34 -7.51
C MET A 559 -13.48 27.97 -6.06
N ASP A 560 -12.20 27.81 -5.73
CA ASP A 560 -11.66 27.73 -4.38
C ASP A 560 -12.15 28.88 -3.50
N SER A 561 -12.45 28.53 -2.25
CA SER A 561 -12.69 29.45 -1.15
C SER A 561 -11.36 30.09 -0.73
N VAL A 562 -10.96 31.15 -1.42
CA VAL A 562 -9.82 31.99 -1.00
C VAL A 562 -10.31 33.01 0.02
N GLY A 563 -9.78 32.93 1.25
CA GLY A 563 -9.94 33.98 2.26
C GLY A 563 -9.31 35.28 1.76
N GLU A 564 -10.10 36.34 1.76
CA GLU A 564 -9.67 37.69 1.39
C GLU A 564 -8.71 38.26 2.45
N ASP A 565 -7.51 38.67 2.02
CA ASP A 565 -6.74 39.72 2.69
C ASP A 565 -6.30 40.77 1.67
N LEU A 566 -6.64 42.01 1.99
CA LEU A 566 -6.61 43.21 1.15
C LEU A 566 -5.25 43.92 1.19
N VAL A 567 -4.56 44.12 0.05
CA VAL A 567 -3.65 45.29 -0.15
C VAL A 567 -3.57 45.68 -1.66
N PRO A 568 -3.52 46.99 -2.03
CA PRO A 568 -3.74 47.45 -3.40
C PRO A 568 -2.55 47.33 -4.35
N ARG A 569 -2.91 47.20 -5.63
CA ARG A 569 -2.09 47.06 -6.84
C ARG A 569 -1.68 48.43 -7.39
N ASP A 570 -0.40 48.62 -7.74
CA ASP A 570 -0.02 49.62 -8.74
C ASP A 570 1.25 49.26 -9.53
N GLY A 571 1.31 49.70 -10.78
CA GLY A 571 2.57 49.83 -11.56
C GLY A 571 2.84 48.84 -12.71
N ARG A 572 2.45 49.24 -13.92
CA ARG A 572 2.81 48.65 -15.24
C ARG A 572 4.33 48.55 -15.47
N HIS A 573 4.85 47.43 -16.00
CA HIS A 573 6.11 47.39 -16.78
C HIS A 573 6.09 46.30 -17.89
N SER A 574 6.69 46.65 -19.03
CA SER A 574 6.78 45.92 -20.32
C SER A 574 7.51 44.56 -20.27
N PRO A 575 7.34 43.70 -21.29
CA PRO A 575 7.87 42.33 -21.29
C PRO A 575 9.39 42.35 -21.48
N ARG A 576 10.12 42.08 -20.39
CA ARG A 576 11.49 41.59 -20.45
C ARG A 576 11.45 40.08 -20.37
N GLU A 577 12.21 39.41 -21.24
CA GLU A 577 12.49 37.98 -21.15
C GLU A 577 12.98 37.63 -19.73
N VAL A 578 12.11 37.01 -18.95
CA VAL A 578 12.45 36.46 -17.64
C VAL A 578 12.92 35.03 -17.87
N LYS A 579 14.19 34.75 -17.61
CA LYS A 579 14.62 33.38 -17.28
C LYS A 579 13.77 32.92 -16.09
N MET A 580 12.81 32.02 -16.30
CA MET A 580 11.96 31.47 -15.23
C MET A 580 12.88 30.86 -14.16
N LYS A 581 12.95 31.49 -12.99
CA LYS A 581 13.34 30.79 -11.77
C LYS A 581 12.29 29.71 -11.55
N GLY A 582 12.74 28.46 -11.58
CA GLY A 582 11.90 27.27 -11.72
C GLY A 582 10.82 27.17 -10.68
N GLN A 583 9.57 27.06 -11.14
CA GLN A 583 8.44 26.67 -10.33
C GLN A 583 8.66 25.22 -9.88
N ASP A 584 8.60 24.96 -8.58
CA ASP A 584 8.67 23.60 -8.04
C ASP A 584 7.46 22.79 -8.54
N PRO A 585 7.66 21.67 -9.28
CA PRO A 585 6.56 20.86 -9.77
C PRO A 585 5.63 20.32 -8.68
N ASN A 586 6.14 20.14 -7.46
CA ASN A 586 5.39 19.60 -6.33
C ASN A 586 4.54 20.65 -5.60
N GLU A 587 4.55 21.91 -6.04
CA GLU A 587 3.62 22.96 -5.58
C GLU A 587 2.34 23.03 -6.46
N ARG A 588 2.24 22.20 -7.51
CA ARG A 588 1.05 22.12 -8.36
C ARG A 588 -0.02 21.20 -7.78
N GLY A 589 -1.25 21.35 -8.28
CA GLY A 589 -2.37 20.52 -7.87
C GLY A 589 -2.67 20.71 -6.38
N ARG A 590 -2.76 19.61 -5.64
CA ARG A 590 -2.93 19.64 -4.17
C ARG A 590 -1.66 20.00 -3.41
N GLY A 591 -0.52 20.08 -4.08
CA GLY A 591 0.77 20.36 -3.46
C GLY A 591 1.23 19.25 -2.51
N ARG A 592 1.87 19.65 -1.43
CA ARG A 592 2.38 18.79 -0.37
C ARG A 592 1.31 18.61 0.71
N THR A 593 0.89 17.38 0.92
CA THR A 593 -0.23 17.01 1.80
C THR A 593 0.16 15.94 2.82
N VAL A 594 -0.75 15.64 3.75
CA VAL A 594 -0.63 14.51 4.70
C VAL A 594 -0.23 13.24 3.97
N GLU A 595 -0.88 12.94 2.85
CA GLU A 595 -0.72 11.71 2.10
C GLU A 595 0.68 11.61 1.47
N THR A 596 1.18 12.72 0.91
CA THR A 596 2.55 12.77 0.36
C THR A 596 3.61 12.62 1.45
N GLN A 597 3.37 13.20 2.64
CA GLN A 597 4.26 13.08 3.80
C GLN A 597 4.30 11.64 4.33
N VAL A 598 3.12 11.01 4.45
CA VAL A 598 2.98 9.58 4.79
C VAL A 598 3.72 8.71 3.78
N GLY A 599 3.66 9.04 2.49
CA GLY A 599 4.43 8.38 1.42
C GLY A 599 5.93 8.44 1.64
N GLY A 600 6.46 9.62 1.99
CA GLY A 600 7.87 9.81 2.34
C GLY A 600 8.32 8.95 3.53
N ILE A 601 7.53 8.95 4.61
CA ILE A 601 7.81 8.13 5.82
C ILE A 601 7.83 6.65 5.47
N ALA A 602 6.81 6.14 4.76
CA ALA A 602 6.71 4.73 4.41
C ALA A 602 7.89 4.26 3.55
N LEU A 603 8.34 5.08 2.60
CA LEU A 603 9.49 4.79 1.75
C LEU A 603 10.82 4.79 2.52
N LEU A 604 11.07 5.81 3.36
CA LEU A 604 12.30 5.86 4.16
C LEU A 604 12.37 4.72 5.17
N ARG A 605 11.23 4.39 5.80
CA ARG A 605 11.08 3.20 6.64
C ARG A 605 11.40 1.92 5.87
N ALA A 606 10.88 1.77 4.66
CA ALA A 606 11.14 0.60 3.82
C ALA A 606 12.63 0.48 3.49
N TYR A 607 13.29 1.58 3.13
CA TYR A 607 14.72 1.59 2.86
C TYR A 607 15.53 1.18 4.09
N TRP A 608 15.23 1.76 5.24
CA TRP A 608 15.87 1.42 6.50
C TRP A 608 15.67 -0.06 6.84
N GLU A 609 14.43 -0.53 7.01
CA GLU A 609 14.12 -1.90 7.44
C GLU A 609 14.73 -2.95 6.51
N LEU A 610 14.62 -2.81 5.18
CA LEU A 610 15.26 -3.76 4.26
C LEU A 610 16.78 -3.78 4.40
N SER A 611 17.40 -2.61 4.59
CA SER A 611 18.86 -2.52 4.67
C SER A 611 19.43 -3.18 5.92
N GLN A 612 18.68 -3.19 7.03
CA GLN A 612 19.09 -3.74 8.32
C GLN A 612 18.70 -5.22 8.47
N SER A 613 17.63 -5.66 7.80
CA SER A 613 16.98 -6.97 8.03
C SER A 613 17.84 -8.19 7.67
N PHE A 614 18.86 -8.02 6.84
CA PHE A 614 19.62 -9.13 6.24
C PHE A 614 21.13 -8.93 6.30
N GLU A 615 21.62 -8.11 7.23
CA GLU A 615 23.04 -8.05 7.55
C GLU A 615 23.55 -9.45 7.92
N ARG A 616 24.68 -9.86 7.31
CA ARG A 616 25.30 -11.17 7.50
C ARG A 616 26.42 -11.13 8.53
#